data_AF-F6FHJ2-F1
#
_entry.id   AF-F6FHJ2-F1
#
_cell.length_a   1.000
_cell.length_b   1.000
_cell.length_c   1.000
_cell.angle_alpha   90.00
_cell.angle_beta   90.00
_cell.angle_gamma   90.00
#
_symmetry.space_group_name_H-M   'P 1'
#
loop_
_entity.id
_entity.type
_entity.pdbx_description
1 polymer ?
#
loop_
_entity_poly.entity_id
_entity_poly.type
_entity_poly.pdbx_seq_one_letter_code
_entity_poly.pdbx_strand_id
1 'polypeptide(L)'
;MDPLKAALTTAGIGGVGLGTYGLYNYGASSNERKENIGTRLVDEKFELLNNSHTDHWQTSLNKYKEKRASESQSIDEAKLKSLCAGILSKDKNSEEDYKTARRYCVVPQNVSTRLSKLSFKVLNATGETHKTHWEKLATTYVTQGKGDKQIESLSLETADTQKTNWSQLRDKCKIVIDKDHWEDNFDSYLEKAKMWCIESSSHD
;
A
#
# COMPACT_ATOMS: atom_id res chain seq x y z
N MET A 1 -32.09 43.33 -11.62
CA MET A 1 -30.80 42.63 -11.48
C MET A 1 -30.91 41.81 -10.23
N ASP A 2 -31.52 40.65 -10.35
CA ASP A 2 -31.85 39.78 -9.22
C ASP A 2 -30.64 38.88 -8.91
N PRO A 3 -30.14 38.84 -7.66
CA PRO A 3 -29.11 37.90 -7.27
C PRO A 3 -29.76 36.54 -6.98
N LEU A 4 -29.49 35.56 -7.85
CA LEU A 4 -29.89 34.18 -7.65
C LEU A 4 -29.16 33.60 -6.42
N LYS A 5 -29.92 33.35 -5.36
CA LYS A 5 -29.51 32.58 -4.18
C LYS A 5 -29.33 31.11 -4.60
N ALA A 6 -28.11 30.59 -4.56
CA ALA A 6 -27.88 29.15 -4.63
C ALA A 6 -27.93 28.57 -3.21
N ALA A 7 -28.99 27.79 -2.95
CA ALA A 7 -29.23 27.10 -1.71
C ALA A 7 -28.31 25.89 -1.55
N LEU A 8 -27.64 25.79 -0.40
CA LEU A 8 -26.99 24.57 0.08
C LEU A 8 -28.07 23.61 0.59
N THR A 9 -28.30 22.52 -0.13
CA THR A 9 -29.06 21.37 0.37
C THR A 9 -28.10 20.20 0.63
N THR A 10 -27.86 19.96 1.91
CA THR A 10 -27.23 18.76 2.44
C THR A 10 -28.17 17.57 2.30
N ALA A 11 -27.81 16.58 1.49
CA ALA A 11 -28.35 15.23 1.56
C ALA A 11 -27.18 14.28 1.86
N GLY A 12 -27.14 13.77 3.09
CA GLY A 12 -26.14 12.81 3.52
C GLY A 12 -26.42 11.40 2.98
N ILE A 13 -25.35 10.66 2.71
CA ILE A 13 -25.18 9.20 2.85
C ILE A 13 -23.66 8.94 2.77
N GLY A 14 -23.07 8.28 3.78
CA GLY A 14 -21.78 7.59 3.69
C GLY A 14 -20.54 8.47 3.55
N GLY A 15 -20.14 9.16 4.63
CA GLY A 15 -18.84 9.81 4.71
C GLY A 15 -17.71 8.78 4.79
N VAL A 16 -17.27 8.25 3.65
CA VAL A 16 -15.86 7.86 3.52
C VAL A 16 -15.13 9.18 3.50
N GLY A 17 -14.47 9.52 4.60
CA GLY A 17 -13.61 10.68 4.68
C GLY A 17 -12.47 10.52 3.69
N LEU A 18 -12.72 10.85 2.42
CA LEU A 18 -11.69 11.29 1.49
C LEU A 18 -11.23 12.63 2.05
N GLY A 19 -10.43 12.56 3.10
CA GLY A 19 -9.71 13.71 3.59
C GLY A 19 -8.94 14.25 2.40
N THR A 20 -9.28 15.47 2.00
CA THR A 20 -8.45 16.34 1.19
C THR A 20 -7.20 16.64 2.01
N TYR A 21 -6.35 15.65 2.19
CA TYR A 21 -5.10 15.78 2.91
C TYR A 21 -4.09 16.41 1.95
N GLY A 22 -3.92 17.71 2.15
CA GLY A 22 -2.69 18.44 1.88
C GLY A 22 -2.06 18.15 0.52
N LEU A 23 -2.58 18.79 -0.53
CA LEU A 23 -1.74 19.24 -1.63
C LEU A 23 -0.70 20.20 -1.04
N TYR A 24 0.38 19.64 -0.49
CA TYR A 24 1.60 20.40 -0.28
C TYR A 24 1.95 20.96 -1.66
N ASN A 25 2.13 22.28 -1.72
CA ASN A 25 2.26 23.08 -2.92
C ASN A 25 3.53 22.71 -3.71
N TYR A 26 3.57 21.51 -4.28
CA TYR A 26 4.50 21.09 -5.32
C TYR A 26 3.90 21.53 -6.65
N GLY A 27 3.88 22.85 -6.84
CA GLY A 27 3.61 23.52 -8.12
C GLY A 27 2.40 22.99 -8.88
N ALA A 28 1.20 23.42 -8.49
CA ALA A 28 0.07 23.46 -9.42
C ALA A 28 0.26 24.66 -10.37
N SER A 29 1.27 24.57 -11.23
CA SER A 29 1.32 25.31 -12.50
C SER A 29 1.67 24.30 -13.58
N SER A 30 0.89 24.34 -14.66
CA SER A 30 1.00 23.46 -15.82
C SER A 30 2.22 23.79 -16.70
N ASN A 31 3.40 23.96 -16.08
CA ASN A 31 4.70 24.09 -16.74
C ASN A 31 5.71 23.24 -15.95
N GLU A 32 6.07 22.09 -16.52
CA GLU A 32 7.17 21.21 -16.10
C GLU A 32 7.23 20.88 -14.60
N ARG A 33 6.39 19.92 -14.15
CA ARG A 33 6.59 19.29 -12.83
C ARG A 33 8.02 18.75 -12.79
N LYS A 34 8.89 19.38 -11.99
CA LYS A 34 10.27 18.90 -11.78
C LYS A 34 10.20 17.44 -11.33
N GLU A 35 10.64 16.54 -12.20
CA GLU A 35 10.59 15.12 -11.92
C GLU A 35 11.61 14.76 -10.83
N ASN A 36 11.13 14.21 -9.73
CA ASN A 36 11.94 13.78 -8.61
C ASN A 36 11.31 12.55 -7.93
N ILE A 37 12.00 12.03 -6.92
CA ILE A 37 11.51 10.88 -6.15
C ILE A 37 10.16 11.17 -5.49
N GLY A 38 9.96 12.36 -4.94
CA GLY A 38 8.68 12.77 -4.35
C GLY A 38 7.53 12.74 -5.34
N THR A 39 7.71 13.30 -6.54
CA THR A 39 6.66 13.28 -7.58
C THR A 39 6.37 11.86 -8.05
N ARG A 40 7.40 11.02 -8.24
CA ARG A 40 7.25 9.60 -8.59
C ARG A 40 6.42 8.84 -7.54
N LEU A 41 6.73 9.01 -6.26
CA LEU A 41 6.00 8.37 -5.16
C LEU A 41 4.52 8.78 -5.16
N VAL A 42 4.22 10.07 -5.35
CA VAL A 42 2.84 10.57 -5.42
C VAL A 42 2.10 10.03 -6.65
N ASP A 43 2.76 10.00 -7.82
CA ASP A 43 2.18 9.44 -9.04
C ASP A 43 1.86 7.93 -8.86
N GLU A 44 2.71 7.22 -8.13
CA GLU A 44 2.50 5.83 -7.70
C GLU A 44 1.51 5.69 -6.52
N LYS A 45 0.80 6.75 -6.11
CA LYS A 45 -0.21 6.76 -5.05
C LYS A 45 0.33 6.54 -3.63
N PHE A 46 1.60 6.81 -3.39
CA PHE A 46 2.11 6.95 -2.03
C PHE A 46 1.72 8.30 -1.44
N GLU A 47 1.58 8.31 -0.13
CA GLU A 47 1.35 9.52 0.64
C GLU A 47 2.63 9.85 1.39
N LEU A 48 3.17 11.05 1.17
CA LEU A 48 4.43 11.46 1.78
C LEU A 48 4.22 11.86 3.24
N LEU A 49 5.18 11.51 4.11
CA LEU A 49 5.18 12.02 5.48
C LEU A 49 5.38 13.53 5.48
N ASN A 50 4.65 14.22 6.34
CA ASN A 50 4.70 15.68 6.49
C ASN A 50 4.53 16.03 7.97
N ASN A 51 4.57 17.32 8.33
CA ASN A 51 4.57 17.73 9.73
C ASN A 51 3.29 17.39 10.53
N SER A 52 2.16 17.09 9.88
CA SER A 52 0.95 16.62 10.58
C SER A 52 1.00 15.13 10.96
N HIS A 53 1.99 14.38 10.48
CA HIS A 53 2.10 12.94 10.67
C HIS A 53 3.00 12.56 11.87
N THR A 54 2.81 13.19 13.03
CA THR A 54 3.68 13.04 14.21
C THR A 54 3.92 11.57 14.59
N ASP A 55 2.86 10.78 14.77
CA ASP A 55 3.00 9.37 15.19
C ASP A 55 3.68 8.49 14.12
N HIS A 56 3.44 8.79 12.85
CA HIS A 56 4.04 8.07 11.75
C HIS A 56 5.53 8.39 11.58
N TRP A 57 5.94 9.63 11.85
CA TRP A 57 7.37 9.98 11.89
C TRP A 57 8.11 9.18 12.95
N GLN A 58 7.53 9.06 14.15
CA GLN A 58 8.12 8.27 15.22
C GLN A 58 8.22 6.78 14.84
N THR A 59 7.19 6.24 14.19
CA THR A 59 7.19 4.85 13.71
C THR A 59 8.28 4.63 12.66
N SER A 60 8.38 5.51 11.66
CA SER A 60 9.43 5.45 10.63
C SER A 60 10.83 5.60 11.23
N LEU A 61 11.01 6.45 12.24
CA LEU A 61 12.28 6.60 12.95
C LEU A 61 12.69 5.31 13.66
N ASN A 62 11.76 4.67 14.35
CA ASN A 62 12.03 3.39 15.03
C ASN A 62 12.46 2.32 14.01
N LYS A 63 11.71 2.19 12.91
CA LYS A 63 12.03 1.22 11.83
C LYS A 63 13.36 1.52 11.15
N TYR A 64 13.67 2.80 10.92
CA TYR A 64 14.95 3.21 10.37
C TYR A 64 16.11 2.81 11.30
N LYS A 65 15.98 3.06 12.61
CA LYS A 65 16.99 2.69 13.61
C LYS A 65 17.18 1.18 13.73
N GLU A 66 16.10 0.41 13.69
CA GLU A 66 16.14 -1.07 13.69
C GLU A 66 17.00 -1.61 12.53
N LYS A 67 16.78 -1.09 11.31
CA LYS A 67 17.50 -1.56 10.11
C LYS A 67 18.92 -0.98 10.00
N ARG A 68 19.15 0.20 10.57
CA ARG A 68 20.45 0.93 10.50
C ARG A 68 21.05 1.16 11.87
N ALA A 69 21.16 0.09 12.67
CA ALA A 69 21.63 0.16 14.04
C ALA A 69 23.01 0.85 14.18
N SER A 70 23.91 0.71 13.21
CA SER A 70 25.22 1.39 13.20
C SER A 70 25.15 2.90 12.94
N GLU A 71 24.13 3.38 12.22
CA GLU A 71 23.89 4.81 11.93
C GLU A 71 22.92 5.44 12.96
N SER A 72 22.29 4.61 13.81
CA SER A 72 21.14 4.95 14.65
C SER A 72 21.43 5.86 15.85
N GLN A 73 22.68 5.90 16.33
CA GLN A 73 23.03 6.61 17.57
C GLN A 73 22.88 8.13 17.47
N SER A 74 22.83 8.68 16.26
CA SER A 74 22.76 10.13 16.05
C SER A 74 21.47 10.61 15.36
N ILE A 75 20.62 9.72 14.85
CA ILE A 75 19.41 10.12 14.13
C ILE A 75 18.24 10.37 15.09
N ASP A 76 17.62 11.54 14.95
CA ASP A 76 16.38 11.93 15.61
C ASP A 76 15.31 12.23 14.55
N GLU A 77 14.10 12.58 14.99
CA GLU A 77 13.00 12.87 14.08
C GLU A 77 13.31 14.04 13.13
N ALA A 78 13.98 15.09 13.62
CA ALA A 78 14.32 16.26 12.81
C ALA A 78 15.32 15.91 11.70
N LYS A 79 16.32 15.09 12.02
CA LYS A 79 17.28 14.55 11.04
C LYS A 79 16.62 13.61 10.06
N LEU A 80 15.68 12.76 10.49
CA LEU A 80 14.91 11.92 9.58
C LEU A 80 14.07 12.76 8.61
N LYS A 81 13.38 13.80 9.10
CA LYS A 81 12.65 14.77 8.27
C LYS A 81 13.57 15.43 7.25
N SER A 82 14.74 15.89 7.67
CA SER A 82 15.74 16.50 6.79
C SER A 82 16.27 15.52 5.74
N LEU A 83 16.52 14.27 6.15
CA LEU A 83 16.94 13.20 5.26
C LEU A 83 15.87 12.92 4.20
N CYS A 84 14.60 12.80 4.62
CA CYS A 84 13.49 12.61 3.72
C CYS A 84 13.33 13.78 2.75
N ALA A 85 13.41 15.03 3.22
CA ALA A 85 13.35 16.20 2.34
C ALA A 85 14.48 16.18 1.29
N GLY A 86 15.70 15.83 1.71
CA GLY A 86 16.84 15.67 0.82
C GLY A 86 16.60 14.60 -0.24
N ILE A 87 16.22 13.39 0.17
CA ILE A 87 15.96 12.26 -0.72
C ILE A 87 14.82 12.57 -1.70
N LEU A 88 13.68 13.06 -1.22
CA LEU A 88 12.51 13.34 -2.06
C LEU A 88 12.81 14.36 -3.17
N SER A 89 13.78 15.25 -2.97
CA SER A 89 14.18 16.26 -3.95
C SER A 89 15.16 15.75 -5.03
N LYS A 90 15.69 14.53 -4.89
CA LYS A 90 16.65 13.93 -5.82
C LYS A 90 15.98 13.44 -7.11
N ASP A 91 16.83 13.14 -8.11
CA ASP A 91 16.41 12.58 -9.39
C ASP A 91 15.51 11.35 -9.24
N LYS A 92 14.41 11.30 -10.01
CA LYS A 92 13.41 10.22 -9.94
C LYS A 92 13.96 8.83 -10.22
N ASN A 93 15.11 8.72 -10.89
CA ASN A 93 15.76 7.48 -11.30
C ASN A 93 16.83 7.03 -10.29
N SER A 94 17.04 7.75 -9.18
CA SER A 94 17.92 7.27 -8.10
C SER A 94 17.23 6.15 -7.33
N GLU A 95 17.41 4.90 -7.80
CA GLU A 95 16.67 3.73 -7.30
C GLU A 95 16.93 3.41 -5.82
N GLU A 96 18.16 3.58 -5.32
CA GLU A 96 18.47 3.34 -3.91
C GLU A 96 17.82 4.37 -2.99
N ASP A 97 17.84 5.63 -3.41
CA ASP A 97 17.18 6.74 -2.74
C ASP A 97 15.65 6.56 -2.78
N TYR A 98 15.10 6.15 -3.92
CA TYR A 98 13.67 5.87 -4.07
C TYR A 98 13.23 4.74 -3.15
N LYS A 99 13.98 3.63 -3.09
CA LYS A 99 13.71 2.52 -2.15
C LYS A 99 13.75 2.98 -0.70
N THR A 100 14.69 3.86 -0.36
CA THR A 100 14.80 4.44 0.98
C THR A 100 13.62 5.35 1.30
N ALA A 101 13.23 6.25 0.38
CA ALA A 101 12.07 7.13 0.54
C ALA A 101 10.77 6.33 0.69
N ARG A 102 10.57 5.32 -0.15
CA ARG A 102 9.39 4.46 -0.12
C ARG A 102 9.24 3.69 1.20
N ARG A 103 10.34 3.42 1.90
CA ARG A 103 10.32 2.77 3.23
C ARG A 103 10.12 3.78 4.36
N TYR A 104 10.81 4.91 4.36
CA TYR A 104 10.90 5.75 5.58
C TYR A 104 10.25 7.13 5.46
N CYS A 105 9.93 7.59 4.25
CA CYS A 105 9.44 8.94 3.97
C CYS A 105 7.99 8.97 3.50
N VAL A 106 7.29 7.84 3.54
CA VAL A 106 5.88 7.71 3.21
C VAL A 106 5.09 7.27 4.43
N VAL A 107 3.79 7.57 4.45
CA VAL A 107 2.89 7.12 5.50
C VAL A 107 2.92 5.58 5.57
N PRO A 108 3.11 5.02 6.78
CA PRO A 108 3.07 3.58 7.03
C PRO A 108 1.85 2.93 6.43
N GLN A 109 2.05 1.81 5.75
CA GLN A 109 0.95 1.06 5.15
C GLN A 109 1.31 -0.42 5.03
N ASN A 110 0.29 -1.26 5.19
CA ASN A 110 0.37 -2.68 4.87
C ASN A 110 -0.05 -2.94 3.42
N VAL A 111 0.10 -4.19 2.98
CA VAL A 111 -0.29 -4.64 1.64
C VAL A 111 -1.77 -4.34 1.35
N SER A 112 -2.68 -4.56 2.30
CA SER A 112 -4.11 -4.26 2.13
C SER A 112 -4.38 -2.78 1.81
N THR A 113 -3.76 -1.89 2.57
CA THR A 113 -3.88 -0.44 2.38
C THR A 113 -3.29 -0.03 1.04
N ARG A 114 -2.15 -0.62 0.66
CA ARG A 114 -1.49 -0.38 -0.63
C ARG A 114 -2.36 -0.81 -1.81
N LEU A 115 -2.96 -2.00 -1.74
CA LEU A 115 -3.90 -2.51 -2.74
C LEU A 115 -5.11 -1.58 -2.88
N SER A 116 -5.66 -1.11 -1.76
CA SER A 116 -6.79 -0.17 -1.75
C SER A 116 -6.44 1.16 -2.43
N LYS A 117 -5.24 1.72 -2.16
CA LYS A 117 -4.72 2.93 -2.84
C LYS A 117 -4.49 2.73 -4.35
N LEU A 118 -4.34 1.48 -4.79
CA LEU A 118 -4.23 1.07 -6.20
C LEU A 118 -5.59 0.63 -6.79
N SER A 119 -6.70 0.90 -6.10
CA SER A 119 -8.07 0.56 -6.52
C SER A 119 -8.36 -0.95 -6.62
N PHE A 120 -7.56 -1.79 -5.95
CA PHE A 120 -7.88 -3.21 -5.80
C PHE A 120 -8.73 -3.44 -4.55
N LYS A 121 -9.78 -4.26 -4.68
CA LYS A 121 -10.64 -4.65 -3.56
C LYS A 121 -10.14 -5.97 -2.98
N VAL A 122 -9.64 -5.93 -1.75
CA VAL A 122 -9.17 -7.13 -1.02
C VAL A 122 -10.36 -8.00 -0.63
N LEU A 123 -10.24 -9.31 -0.85
CA LEU A 123 -11.26 -10.27 -0.40
C LEU A 123 -11.29 -10.35 1.12
N ASN A 124 -12.50 -10.39 1.70
CA ASN A 124 -12.66 -10.66 3.11
C ASN A 124 -12.08 -12.05 3.46
N ALA A 125 -11.15 -12.06 4.42
CA ALA A 125 -10.45 -13.26 4.87
C ALA A 125 -10.94 -13.79 6.24
N THR A 126 -12.22 -13.55 6.58
CA THR A 126 -12.84 -13.94 7.86
C THR A 126 -13.96 -14.94 7.65
N GLY A 127 -13.87 -16.10 8.32
CA GLY A 127 -14.90 -17.13 8.30
C GLY A 127 -15.26 -17.56 6.88
N GLU A 128 -16.54 -17.81 6.62
CA GLU A 128 -17.03 -18.25 5.31
C GLU A 128 -17.39 -17.10 4.35
N THR A 129 -17.02 -15.86 4.69
CA THR A 129 -17.27 -14.70 3.81
C THR A 129 -16.56 -14.90 2.48
N HIS A 130 -17.28 -14.67 1.37
CA HIS A 130 -16.78 -14.87 0.00
C HIS A 130 -16.24 -16.28 -0.30
N LYS A 131 -16.72 -17.31 0.42
CA LYS A 131 -16.27 -18.71 0.23
C LYS A 131 -16.25 -19.15 -1.23
N THR A 132 -17.29 -18.88 -2.01
CA THR A 132 -17.33 -19.24 -3.44
C THR A 132 -16.24 -18.56 -4.27
N HIS A 133 -15.81 -17.34 -3.92
CA HIS A 133 -14.66 -16.70 -4.57
C HIS A 133 -13.36 -17.37 -4.18
N TRP A 134 -13.19 -17.69 -2.89
CA TRP A 134 -12.01 -18.40 -2.41
C TRP A 134 -11.89 -19.81 -3.00
N GLU A 135 -13.00 -20.53 -3.19
CA GLU A 135 -13.03 -21.85 -3.83
C GLU A 135 -12.57 -21.78 -5.30
N LYS A 136 -13.06 -20.77 -6.04
CA LYS A 136 -12.61 -20.50 -7.42
C LYS A 136 -11.11 -20.17 -7.47
N LEU A 137 -10.66 -19.25 -6.63
CA LEU A 137 -9.25 -18.86 -6.56
C LEU A 137 -8.35 -20.02 -6.15
N ALA A 138 -8.76 -20.84 -5.19
CA ALA A 138 -8.01 -22.01 -4.75
C ALA A 138 -7.86 -23.04 -5.88
N THR A 139 -8.92 -23.24 -6.69
CA THR A 139 -8.86 -24.10 -7.87
C THR A 139 -7.82 -23.60 -8.87
N THR A 140 -7.78 -22.30 -9.14
CA THR A 140 -6.76 -21.68 -10.00
C THR A 140 -5.37 -21.79 -9.37
N TYR A 141 -5.25 -21.50 -8.07
CA TYR A 141 -3.99 -21.51 -7.33
C TYR A 141 -3.31 -22.88 -7.34
N VAL A 142 -4.05 -23.98 -7.20
CA VAL A 142 -3.50 -25.35 -7.26
C VAL A 142 -2.68 -25.58 -8.56
N THR A 143 -3.12 -24.98 -9.66
CA THR A 143 -2.45 -25.15 -10.96
C THR A 143 -1.42 -24.05 -11.23
N GLN A 144 -1.69 -22.82 -10.82
CA GLN A 144 -0.93 -21.62 -11.21
C GLN A 144 -0.11 -20.97 -10.09
N GLY A 145 -0.37 -21.30 -8.83
CA GLY A 145 0.31 -20.80 -7.62
C GLY A 145 1.65 -21.48 -7.36
N LYS A 146 2.49 -21.59 -8.40
CA LYS A 146 3.82 -22.24 -8.36
C LYS A 146 4.91 -21.25 -8.73
N GLY A 147 6.14 -21.52 -8.29
CA GLY A 147 7.30 -20.66 -8.56
C GLY A 147 7.08 -19.23 -8.05
N ASP A 148 7.31 -18.24 -8.91
CA ASP A 148 7.18 -16.83 -8.55
C ASP A 148 5.77 -16.39 -8.14
N LYS A 149 4.75 -17.15 -8.57
CA LYS A 149 3.33 -16.91 -8.23
C LYS A 149 2.92 -17.52 -6.90
N GLN A 150 3.78 -18.31 -6.27
CA GLN A 150 3.47 -19.00 -5.02
C GLN A 150 3.46 -18.00 -3.84
N ILE A 151 2.37 -17.97 -3.08
CA ILE A 151 2.31 -17.27 -1.78
C ILE A 151 3.20 -18.02 -0.79
N GLU A 152 4.20 -17.38 -0.21
CA GLU A 152 5.04 -17.86 0.93
C GLU A 152 4.91 -19.36 1.30
N SER A 153 5.53 -20.25 0.52
CA SER A 153 5.55 -21.70 0.77
C SER A 153 4.17 -22.40 0.85
N LEU A 154 3.08 -21.72 0.46
CA LEU A 154 1.75 -22.30 0.32
C LEU A 154 1.73 -23.19 -0.92
N SER A 155 1.61 -24.49 -0.71
CA SER A 155 1.34 -25.47 -1.75
C SER A 155 -0.02 -26.09 -1.47
N LEU A 156 -0.91 -26.09 -2.46
CA LEU A 156 -2.22 -26.72 -2.37
C LEU A 156 -2.26 -27.93 -3.30
N GLU A 157 -2.88 -29.02 -2.85
CA GLU A 157 -2.94 -30.29 -3.58
C GLU A 157 -4.21 -30.40 -4.44
N THR A 158 -4.14 -31.22 -5.50
CA THR A 158 -5.18 -31.40 -6.52
C THR A 158 -6.31 -32.36 -6.12
N ALA A 159 -6.15 -33.22 -5.11
CA ALA A 159 -7.09 -34.32 -4.82
C ALA A 159 -7.82 -34.18 -3.48
N ASP A 160 -9.15 -34.34 -3.50
CA ASP A 160 -10.12 -34.50 -2.38
C ASP A 160 -10.15 -33.44 -1.25
N THR A 161 -9.19 -32.51 -1.22
CA THR A 161 -9.04 -31.44 -0.22
C THR A 161 -9.56 -30.07 -0.68
N GLN A 162 -10.32 -30.01 -1.78
CA GLN A 162 -10.97 -28.76 -2.23
C GLN A 162 -11.75 -28.06 -1.11
N LYS A 163 -12.32 -28.84 -0.17
CA LYS A 163 -13.05 -28.33 1.00
C LYS A 163 -12.21 -27.46 1.94
N THR A 164 -10.88 -27.59 1.95
CA THR A 164 -9.96 -26.85 2.84
C THR A 164 -8.95 -25.98 2.10
N ASN A 165 -8.70 -26.23 0.81
CA ASN A 165 -7.77 -25.43 0.01
C ASN A 165 -8.16 -23.93 -0.02
N TRP A 166 -9.45 -23.64 -0.12
CA TRP A 166 -9.95 -22.27 -0.09
C TRP A 166 -9.70 -21.58 1.26
N SER A 167 -9.83 -22.30 2.38
CA SER A 167 -9.57 -21.72 3.71
C SER A 167 -8.09 -21.54 3.95
N GLN A 168 -7.23 -22.46 3.48
CA GLN A 168 -5.78 -22.30 3.54
C GLN A 168 -5.30 -21.10 2.71
N LEU A 169 -5.83 -20.93 1.49
CA LEU A 169 -5.54 -19.77 0.65
C LEU A 169 -5.99 -18.48 1.32
N ARG A 170 -7.23 -18.45 1.83
CA ARG A 170 -7.80 -17.32 2.58
C ARG A 170 -6.92 -16.94 3.77
N ASP A 171 -6.54 -17.91 4.60
CA ASP A 171 -5.78 -17.69 5.82
C ASP A 171 -4.37 -17.19 5.50
N LYS A 172 -3.76 -17.70 4.43
CA LYS A 172 -2.48 -17.15 3.96
C LYS A 172 -2.62 -15.75 3.38
N CYS A 173 -3.69 -15.48 2.63
CA CYS A 173 -3.98 -14.13 2.18
C CYS A 173 -4.13 -13.15 3.32
N LYS A 174 -4.80 -13.54 4.42
CA LYS A 174 -4.90 -12.72 5.64
C LYS A 174 -3.53 -12.32 6.18
N ILE A 175 -2.59 -13.27 6.26
CA ILE A 175 -1.22 -13.00 6.71
C ILE A 175 -0.49 -12.06 5.76
N VAL A 176 -0.63 -12.27 4.44
CA VAL A 176 0.08 -11.49 3.42
C VAL A 176 -0.43 -10.04 3.37
N ILE A 177 -1.75 -9.82 3.43
CA ILE A 177 -2.32 -8.47 3.35
C ILE A 177 -1.99 -7.60 4.57
N ASP A 178 -1.66 -8.23 5.70
CA ASP A 178 -1.23 -7.57 6.93
C ASP A 178 0.28 -7.27 6.96
N LYS A 179 1.06 -7.69 5.97
CA LYS A 179 2.50 -7.40 5.88
C LYS A 179 2.73 -5.90 5.64
N ASP A 180 3.64 -5.33 6.42
CA ASP A 180 3.99 -3.90 6.35
C ASP A 180 5.02 -3.58 5.27
N HIS A 181 5.03 -2.34 4.79
CA HIS A 181 5.96 -1.85 3.76
C HIS A 181 7.45 -1.85 4.13
N TRP A 182 7.80 -2.11 5.38
CA TRP A 182 9.19 -2.27 5.83
C TRP A 182 9.73 -3.70 5.66
N GLU A 183 8.84 -4.67 5.41
CA GLU A 183 9.22 -6.04 5.11
C GLU A 183 10.13 -6.10 3.88
N ASP A 184 11.22 -6.87 3.96
CA ASP A 184 12.19 -6.93 2.86
C ASP A 184 11.58 -7.44 1.55
N ASN A 185 10.53 -8.27 1.66
CA ASN A 185 9.79 -8.85 0.53
C ASN A 185 8.44 -8.17 0.26
N PHE A 186 8.23 -6.94 0.75
CA PHE A 186 6.93 -6.25 0.59
C PHE A 186 6.41 -6.21 -0.84
N ASP A 187 7.27 -5.90 -1.82
CA ASP A 187 6.86 -5.85 -3.24
C ASP A 187 6.39 -7.22 -3.74
N SER A 188 7.05 -8.30 -3.29
CA SER A 188 6.63 -9.67 -3.60
C SER A 188 5.28 -9.99 -2.95
N TYR A 189 5.06 -9.57 -1.70
CA TYR A 189 3.78 -9.74 -1.01
C TYR A 189 2.66 -8.98 -1.71
N LEU A 190 2.91 -7.75 -2.16
CA LEU A 190 1.95 -6.94 -2.88
C LEU A 190 1.54 -7.60 -4.20
N GLU A 191 2.49 -8.06 -5.01
CA GLU A 191 2.19 -8.72 -6.29
C GLU A 191 1.43 -10.04 -6.10
N LYS A 192 1.82 -10.83 -5.10
CA LYS A 192 1.11 -12.08 -4.77
C LYS A 192 -0.30 -11.81 -4.24
N ALA A 193 -0.47 -10.79 -3.40
CA ALA A 193 -1.79 -10.40 -2.90
C ALA A 193 -2.69 -9.86 -4.02
N LYS A 194 -2.14 -9.08 -4.95
CA LYS A 194 -2.84 -8.62 -6.16
C LYS A 194 -3.29 -9.79 -7.04
N MET A 195 -2.58 -10.91 -7.04
CA MET A 195 -2.96 -12.08 -7.84
C MET A 195 -4.00 -12.96 -7.15
N TRP A 196 -3.92 -13.11 -5.82
CA TRP A 196 -4.62 -14.18 -5.11
C TRP A 196 -5.56 -13.72 -3.99
N CYS A 197 -5.45 -12.48 -3.54
CA CYS A 197 -6.13 -11.99 -2.33
C CYS A 197 -7.11 -10.86 -2.62
N ILE A 198 -7.37 -10.56 -3.90
CA ILE A 198 -8.32 -9.54 -4.33
C ILE A 198 -9.55 -10.19 -4.96
N GLU A 199 -10.65 -9.45 -5.00
CA GLU A 199 -11.77 -9.79 -5.85
C GLU A 199 -11.26 -9.75 -7.29
N SER A 200 -11.30 -10.89 -7.98
CA SER A 200 -10.98 -10.95 -9.40
C SER A 200 -11.81 -9.90 -10.11
N SER A 201 -11.18 -8.90 -10.73
CA SER A 201 -11.90 -8.00 -11.60
C SER A 201 -12.51 -8.85 -12.71
N SER A 202 -13.82 -8.92 -12.77
CA SER A 202 -14.54 -9.20 -14.01
C SER A 202 -14.19 -8.07 -14.97
N HIS A 203 -13.05 -8.21 -15.65
CA HIS A 203 -12.90 -7.66 -16.99
C HIS A 203 -13.58 -8.68 -17.91
N ASP A 204 -14.90 -8.55 -17.98
CA ASP A 204 -15.66 -8.88 -19.19
C ASP A 204 -15.45 -7.73 -20.20
#